data_AF-A0AAV8YSI8-F1
#
_entry.id   AF-A0AAV8YSI8-F1
#
_cell.length_a   1.000
_cell.length_b   1.000
_cell.length_c   1.000
_cell.angle_alpha   90.00
_cell.angle_beta   90.00
_cell.angle_gamma   90.00
#
_symmetry.space_group_name_H-M   'P 1'
#
loop_
_entity.id
_entity.type
_entity.pdbx_description
1 polymer ?
#
loop_
_entity_poly.entity_id
_entity_poly.type
_entity_poly.pdbx_seq_one_letter_code
_entity_poly.pdbx_strand_id
1 'polypeptide(L)' 'MVVVPMKMAPIKRNHKTLSLKEKSAIIDELKRGVSGKSLALKYGVGTSTISDIKKNLIKLKGK' A
#
# COMPACT_ATOMS: atom_id res chain seq x y z
N MET A 1 -31.57 20.21 16.50
CA MET A 1 -30.94 18.87 16.39
C MET A 1 -29.45 19.06 16.17
N VAL A 2 -28.63 18.86 17.20
CA VAL A 2 -27.18 18.76 17.01
C VAL A 2 -26.88 17.34 16.55
N VAL A 3 -26.47 17.19 15.29
CA VAL A 3 -25.98 15.93 14.75
C VAL A 3 -24.62 15.63 15.40
N VAL A 4 -24.59 14.65 16.30
CA VAL A 4 -23.35 14.16 16.93
C VAL A 4 -22.63 13.27 15.91
N PRO A 5 -21.33 13.49 15.60
CA PRO A 5 -20.62 12.64 14.65
C PRO A 5 -20.35 11.27 15.27
N MET A 6 -20.95 10.23 14.67
CA MET A 6 -20.77 8.84 15.04
C MET A 6 -19.32 8.40 14.72
N LYS A 7 -18.52 8.17 15.76
CA LYS A 7 -17.13 7.75 15.64
C LYS A 7 -17.07 6.28 15.21
N MET A 8 -16.88 6.04 13.92
CA MET A 8 -16.74 4.71 13.33
C MET A 8 -15.47 4.04 13.88
N ALA A 9 -15.62 2.87 14.53
CA ALA A 9 -14.50 2.10 15.04
C ALA A 9 -13.56 1.66 13.90
N PRO A 10 -12.23 1.57 14.13
CA PRO A 10 -11.29 1.16 13.10
C PRO A 10 -11.52 -0.31 12.72
N ILE A 11 -12.02 -0.54 11.50
CA ILE A 11 -12.15 -1.88 10.92
C ILE A 11 -10.75 -2.52 10.89
N LYS A 12 -10.59 -3.64 11.59
CA LYS A 12 -9.35 -4.44 11.59
C LYS A 12 -9.08 -4.88 10.16
N ARG A 13 -8.07 -4.29 9.53
CA ARG A 13 -7.67 -4.65 8.16
C ARG A 13 -6.93 -5.98 8.22
N ASN A 14 -7.41 -6.98 7.50
CA ASN A 14 -6.63 -8.21 7.31
C ASN A 14 -5.40 -7.88 6.47
N HIS A 15 -4.22 -8.19 6.98
CA HIS A 15 -2.96 -7.94 6.29
C HIS A 15 -2.84 -8.95 5.14
N LYS A 16 -2.89 -8.46 3.89
CA LYS A 16 -2.53 -9.29 2.74
C LYS A 16 -1.00 -9.40 2.69
N THR A 17 -0.49 -10.61 2.88
CA THR A 17 0.94 -10.89 2.74
C THR A 17 1.29 -10.84 1.25
N LEU A 18 1.84 -9.71 0.79
CA LEU A 18 2.32 -9.58 -0.59
C LEU A 18 3.57 -10.42 -0.79
N SER A 19 3.55 -11.25 -1.83
CA SER A 19 4.71 -12.02 -2.25
C SER A 19 5.80 -11.09 -2.81
N LEU A 20 7.06 -11.54 -2.78
CA LEU A 20 8.20 -10.77 -3.31
C LEU A 20 8.00 -10.37 -4.78
N LYS A 21 7.35 -11.24 -5.58
CA LYS A 21 7.00 -10.95 -6.98
C LYS A 21 6.04 -9.77 -7.11
N GLU A 22 5.01 -9.72 -6.27
CA GLU A 22 4.02 -8.64 -6.29
C GLU A 22 4.65 -7.30 -5.89
N LYS A 23 5.51 -7.31 -4.87
CA LYS A 23 6.28 -6.12 -4.47
C LYS A 23 7.16 -5.62 -5.61
N SER A 24 7.85 -6.52 -6.32
CA SER A 24 8.69 -6.16 -7.46
C SER A 24 7.88 -5.55 -8.61
N ALA A 25 6.72 -6.14 -8.92
CA ALA A 25 5.82 -5.62 -9.95
C ALA A 25 5.30 -4.21 -9.61
N ILE A 26 4.91 -3.97 -8.36
CA ILE A 26 4.50 -2.64 -7.88
C ILE A 26 5.62 -1.62 -8.10
N ILE A 27 6.87 -2.01 -7.92
CA ILE A 27 8.02 -1.11 -8.10
C ILE A 27 8.31 -0.85 -9.57
N ASP A 28 8.19 -1.85 -10.44
CA ASP A 28 8.32 -1.65 -11.88
C ASP A 28 7.27 -0.66 -12.36
N GLU A 29 6.01 -0.81 -11.93
CA GLU A 29 4.95 0.15 -12.27
C GLU A 29 5.15 1.54 -11.64
N LEU A 30 5.66 1.62 -10.40
CA LEU A 30 6.04 2.91 -9.81
C LEU A 30 7.18 3.59 -10.58
N LYS A 31 8.16 2.82 -11.08
CA LYS A 31 9.25 3.36 -11.93
C LYS A 31 8.76 3.81 -13.30
N ARG A 32 7.76 3.13 -13.85
CA ARG A 32 7.07 3.54 -15.09
C ARG A 32 6.26 4.84 -14.93
N GLY A 33 6.10 5.35 -13.71
CA GLY A 33 5.36 6.58 -13.42
C GLY A 33 3.88 6.36 -13.14
N VAL A 34 3.44 5.11 -12.92
CA VAL A 34 2.05 4.81 -12.54
C VAL A 34 1.77 5.37 -11.15
N SER A 35 0.61 6.02 -11.00
CA SER A 35 0.19 6.57 -9.72
C SER A 35 0.02 5.48 -8.67
N GLY A 36 0.66 5.68 -7.50
CA GLY A 36 0.57 4.75 -6.37
C GLY A 36 -0.86 4.49 -5.88
N LYS A 37 -1.81 5.41 -6.13
CA LYS A 37 -3.24 5.19 -5.84
C LYS A 37 -3.86 4.13 -6.76
N SER A 38 -3.50 4.13 -8.05
CA SER A 38 -4.00 3.14 -9.01
C SER A 38 -3.41 1.76 -8.70
N LEU A 39 -2.14 1.70 -8.32
CA LEU A 39 -1.48 0.47 -7.87
C LEU A 39 -2.05 -0.06 -6.56
N ALA A 40 -2.36 0.82 -5.61
CA ALA A 40 -3.04 0.46 -4.38
C ALA A 40 -4.36 -0.28 -4.66
N LEU A 41 -5.17 0.23 -5.60
CA LEU A 41 -6.41 -0.40 -6.01
C LEU A 41 -6.18 -1.72 -6.76
N LYS A 42 -5.27 -1.74 -7.75
CA LYS A 42 -4.96 -2.91 -8.59
C LYS A 42 -4.45 -4.10 -7.79
N TYR A 43 -3.60 -3.84 -6.80
CA TYR A 43 -3.00 -4.87 -5.95
C TYR A 43 -3.77 -5.10 -4.64
N GLY A 44 -4.84 -4.34 -4.38
CA GLY A 44 -5.65 -4.46 -3.16
C GLY A 44 -4.88 -4.09 -1.88
N VAL A 45 -3.97 -3.12 -1.98
CA VAL A 45 -3.08 -2.69 -0.89
C VAL A 45 -3.34 -1.25 -0.51
N GLY A 46 -3.01 -0.88 0.74
CA GLY A 46 -3.12 0.51 1.15
C GLY A 46 -2.08 1.39 0.44
N THR A 47 -2.40 2.67 0.25
CA THR A 47 -1.41 3.67 -0.18
C THR A 47 -0.21 3.71 0.78
N SER A 48 -0.45 3.48 2.08
CA SER A 48 0.57 3.29 3.11
C SER A 48 1.51 2.14 2.78
N THR A 49 0.97 1.01 2.32
CA THR A 49 1.75 -0.18 1.91
C THR A 49 2.58 0.11 0.67
N ILE A 50 2.03 0.82 -0.33
CA ILE A 50 2.80 1.24 -1.50
C ILE A 50 3.98 2.13 -1.10
N SER A 51 3.74 3.10 -0.21
CA SER A 51 4.80 3.98 0.29
C SER A 51 5.83 3.24 1.14
N ASP A 52 5.41 2.23 1.89
CA ASP A 52 6.29 1.38 2.69
C ASP A 52 7.14 0.46 1.79
N ILE A 53 6.55 -0.18 0.78
CA ILE A 53 7.27 -0.98 -0.23
C ILE A 53 8.33 -0.13 -0.92
N LYS A 54 7.99 1.10 -1.31
CA LYS A 54 8.94 2.04 -1.94
C LYS A 54 10.14 2.34 -1.03
N LYS A 55 9.92 2.45 0.29
CA LYS A 55 10.97 2.75 1.29
C LYS A 55 11.79 1.51 1.68
N ASN A 56 11.14 0.39 1.95
CA ASN A 56 11.77 -0.84 2.44
C ASN A 56 12.52 -1.62 1.36
N LEU A 57 12.24 -1.42 0.07
CA LEU A 57 13.02 -2.05 -0.99
C LEU A 57 14.48 -1.61 -1.03
N ILE A 58 14.78 -0.39 -0.54
CA ILE A 58 16.14 0.14 -0.45
C ILE A 58 17.02 -0.75 0.44
N LYS A 59 16.42 -1.48 1.40
CA LYS A 59 17.14 -2.40 2.30
C LYS A 59 17.48 -3.75 1.68
N LEU A 60 16.85 -4.16 0.57
CA LEU A 60 17.12 -5.47 -0.07
C LEU A 60 18.36 -5.46 -0.98
N LYS A 61 18.95 -4.29 -1.29
CA LYS A 61 20.18 -4.17 -2.06
C LYS A 61 21.47 -4.16 -1.21
N GLY A 62 21.35 -4.27 0.11
CA GLY A 62 22.46 -4.13 1.06
C GLY A 62 22.84 -5.43 1.76
N LYS A 63 22.98 -6.54 1.03
CA LYS A 63 23.65 -7.73 1.55
C LYS A 63 24.47 -8.39 0.45
#